data_AF-A0A2V7QNJ9-F1
#
_entry.id   AF-A0A2V7QNJ9-F1
#
_cell.length_a   1.000
_cell.length_b   1.000
_cell.length_c   1.000
_cell.angle_alpha   90.00
_cell.angle_beta   90.00
_cell.angle_gamma   90.00
#
_symmetry.space_group_name_H-M   'P 1'
#
loop_
_entity.id
_entity.type
_entity.pdbx_description
1 polymer ?
#
loop_
_entity_poly.entity_id
_entity_poly.type
_entity_poly.pdbx_seq_one_letter_code
_entity_poly.pdbx_strand_id
1 'polypeptide(L)'
;EQGQNLPAEELLRIEDGGDYGWPYCYFDGEQRKLVLAPEYGGDGGKAVGDCAGKKGPEAFFPAHWAPDGLLFYSGSQFPAHYKNGAFIAFHGSWNRAPGPQQGYNVTFVPFAGGKPLDPAKYEIFADGFAGANKNPDRAAHRPAGLAQGLDGALYITDDKSGRVWRVVYKGSPK
;
A
#
# COMPACT_ATOMS: atom_id res chain seq x y z
N GLU A 1 14.91 3.01 17.23
CA GLU A 1 13.80 2.03 17.14
C GLU A 1 12.67 2.38 16.16
N GLN A 2 12.58 3.61 15.64
CA GLN A 2 11.51 4.00 14.69
C GLN A 2 11.57 3.33 13.31
N GLY A 3 12.72 2.77 12.92
CA GLY A 3 12.96 2.27 11.57
C GLY A 3 12.03 1.16 11.09
N GLN A 4 11.28 0.46 11.96
CA GLN A 4 10.30 -0.56 11.55
C GLN A 4 8.87 -0.02 11.33
N ASN A 5 8.59 1.19 11.84
CA ASN A 5 7.28 1.84 11.79
C ASN A 5 7.26 3.07 10.88
N LEU A 6 8.44 3.54 10.48
CA LEU A 6 8.65 4.64 9.54
C LEU A 6 9.65 4.22 8.46
N PRO A 7 9.59 4.85 7.27
CA PRO A 7 8.55 5.76 6.80
C PRO A 7 7.25 5.01 6.44
N ALA A 8 6.10 5.70 6.43
CA ALA A 8 4.87 5.09 5.93
C ALA A 8 4.99 4.81 4.42
N GLU A 9 4.30 3.76 3.95
CA GLU A 9 4.14 3.56 2.50
C GLU A 9 3.07 4.54 1.98
N GLU A 10 3.20 5.00 0.73
CA GLU A 10 2.46 6.16 0.23
C GLU A 10 1.70 5.85 -1.07
N LEU A 11 0.43 6.26 -1.15
CA LEU A 11 -0.33 6.38 -2.38
C LEU A 11 -0.37 7.85 -2.80
N LEU A 12 0.38 8.22 -3.82
CA LEU A 12 0.53 9.60 -4.29
C LEU A 12 -0.33 9.87 -5.51
N ARG A 13 -0.93 11.07 -5.58
CA ARG A 13 -1.47 11.62 -6.83
C ARG A 13 -0.35 12.34 -7.58
N ILE A 14 0.02 11.79 -8.72
CA ILE A 14 1.04 12.39 -9.58
C ILE A 14 0.44 13.59 -10.34
N GLU A 15 1.12 14.73 -10.24
CA GLU A 15 0.77 16.00 -10.87
C GLU A 15 2.00 16.54 -11.61
N ASP A 16 1.76 17.26 -12.71
CA ASP A 16 2.84 17.88 -13.48
C ASP A 16 3.63 18.88 -12.61
N GLY A 17 4.95 18.77 -12.65
CA GLY A 17 5.87 19.54 -11.78
C GLY A 17 5.75 19.24 -10.28
N GLY A 18 5.07 18.16 -9.88
CA GLY A 18 4.89 17.79 -8.47
C GLY A 18 6.20 17.42 -7.77
N ASP A 19 6.40 17.95 -6.56
CA ASP A 19 7.49 17.59 -5.66
C ASP A 19 6.91 16.90 -4.42
N TYR A 20 7.29 15.63 -4.23
CA TYR A 20 6.80 14.73 -3.17
C TYR A 20 7.82 14.55 -2.04
N GLY A 21 8.92 15.31 -2.06
CA GLY A 21 9.84 15.45 -0.94
C GLY A 21 11.05 14.53 -0.93
N TRP A 22 11.03 13.37 -1.61
CA TRP A 22 12.22 12.52 -1.75
C TRP A 22 13.37 13.27 -2.45
N PRO A 23 14.64 13.14 -2.00
CA PRO A 23 15.15 12.27 -0.95
C PRO A 23 15.19 12.88 0.47
N TYR A 24 14.82 14.15 0.61
CA TYR A 24 15.00 14.89 1.85
C TYR A 24 13.89 14.65 2.88
N CYS A 25 12.69 14.34 2.40
CA CYS A 25 11.49 14.21 3.22
C CYS A 25 10.92 12.80 3.12
N TYR A 26 10.28 12.36 4.19
CA TYR A 26 9.44 11.16 4.21
C TYR A 26 8.12 11.44 4.93
N PHE A 27 7.08 10.66 4.62
CA PHE A 27 5.80 10.80 5.33
C PHE A 27 5.80 10.01 6.64
N ASP A 28 5.60 10.74 7.75
CA ASP A 28 5.33 10.16 9.06
C ASP A 28 3.82 9.89 9.17
N GLY A 29 3.43 8.61 9.14
CA GLY A 29 2.03 8.19 9.21
C GLY A 29 1.37 8.41 10.57
N GLU A 30 2.14 8.51 11.66
CA GLU A 30 1.62 8.80 13.00
C GLU A 30 1.36 10.30 13.16
N GLN A 31 2.32 11.13 12.75
CA GLN A 31 2.20 12.59 12.77
C GLN A 31 1.38 13.14 11.59
N ARG A 32 1.12 12.32 10.58
CA ARG A 32 0.38 12.62 9.35
C ARG A 32 0.92 13.83 8.60
N LYS A 33 2.26 13.90 8.45
CA LYS A 33 2.94 14.98 7.74
C LYS A 33 4.28 14.51 7.16
N LEU A 34 4.72 15.21 6.11
CA LEU A 34 6.10 15.10 5.62
C LEU A 34 7.05 15.76 6.62
N VAL A 35 8.16 15.09 6.89
CA VAL A 35 9.20 15.56 7.81
C VAL A 35 10.57 15.33 7.21
N LEU A 36 11.57 16.08 7.69
CA LEU A 36 12.94 15.96 7.23
C LEU A 36 13.52 14.60 7.66
N ALA A 37 14.19 13.91 6.74
CA ALA A 37 14.82 12.64 7.04
C ALA A 37 16.06 12.82 7.92
N PRO A 38 16.37 11.87 8.83
CA PRO A 38 17.49 11.98 9.76
C PRO A 38 18.85 12.23 9.09
N GLU A 39 19.06 11.65 7.91
CA GLU A 39 20.29 11.80 7.10
C GLU A 39 20.52 13.25 6.65
N TYR A 40 19.47 14.08 6.65
CA TYR A 40 19.50 15.48 6.27
C TYR A 40 19.22 16.42 7.46
N GLY A 41 19.40 15.95 8.69
CA GLY A 41 19.23 16.75 9.90
C GLY A 41 17.83 16.72 10.52
N GLY A 42 17.00 15.74 10.12
CA GLY A 42 15.71 15.48 10.77
C GLY A 42 15.85 14.99 12.22
N ASP A 43 14.88 15.33 13.08
CA ASP A 43 14.93 15.08 14.53
C ASP A 43 13.77 14.21 15.05
N GLY A 44 13.29 13.28 14.22
CA GLY A 44 12.12 12.45 14.56
C GLY A 44 10.79 13.17 14.34
N GLY A 45 10.76 14.07 13.36
CA GLY A 45 9.54 14.66 12.81
C GLY A 45 9.13 16.03 13.35
N LYS A 46 9.97 16.68 14.17
CA LYS A 46 9.73 18.08 14.56
C LYS A 46 10.34 19.03 13.51
N ALA A 47 11.50 18.69 12.99
CA ALA A 47 12.14 19.31 11.84
C ALA A 47 11.35 19.00 10.58
N VAL A 48 10.56 19.98 10.14
CA VAL A 48 9.80 19.91 8.89
C VAL A 48 10.55 20.67 7.78
N GLY A 49 11.03 21.89 8.04
CA GLY A 49 11.77 22.68 7.04
C GLY A 49 11.02 22.78 5.70
N ASP A 50 11.76 22.58 4.61
CA ASP A 50 11.22 22.63 3.24
C ASP A 50 10.20 21.52 2.95
N CYS A 51 10.08 20.49 3.81
CA CYS A 51 9.12 19.41 3.64
C CYS A 51 7.65 19.88 3.78
N ALA A 52 7.41 21.03 4.42
CA ALA A 52 6.07 21.61 4.55
C ALA A 52 5.46 22.03 3.21
N GLY A 53 6.31 22.36 2.22
CA GLY A 53 5.87 22.78 0.88
C GLY A 53 5.71 21.63 -0.11
N LYS A 54 5.99 20.38 0.31
CA LYS A 54 5.96 19.19 -0.55
C LYS A 54 4.57 18.56 -0.54
N LYS A 55 4.25 17.82 -1.60
CA LYS A 55 2.96 17.13 -1.76
C LYS A 55 2.99 15.80 -1.01
N GLY A 56 2.10 15.65 -0.03
CA GLY A 56 1.92 14.40 0.70
C GLY A 56 1.01 13.38 -0.02
N PRO A 57 0.84 12.20 0.57
CA PRO A 57 0.04 11.13 -0.02
C PRO A 57 -1.46 11.37 0.10
N GLU A 58 -2.23 10.79 -0.83
CA GLU A 58 -3.69 10.71 -0.74
C GLU A 58 -4.13 9.63 0.25
N ALA A 59 -3.34 8.55 0.39
CA ALA A 59 -3.51 7.52 1.42
C ALA A 59 -2.16 6.93 1.81
N PHE A 60 -2.04 6.39 3.02
CA PHE A 60 -0.79 5.85 3.53
C PHE A 60 -0.99 4.53 4.28
N PHE A 61 0.07 3.73 4.34
CA PHE A 61 0.05 2.37 4.89
C PHE A 61 1.23 2.13 5.83
N PRO A 62 1.20 1.06 6.63
CA PRO A 62 2.29 0.76 7.53
C PRO A 62 3.61 0.56 6.78
N ALA A 63 4.69 0.98 7.42
CA ALA A 63 6.02 0.97 6.85
C ALA A 63 6.48 -0.42 6.37
N HIS A 64 7.21 -0.40 5.26
CA HIS A 64 7.92 -1.54 4.66
C HIS A 64 7.04 -2.64 4.10
N TRP A 65 5.74 -2.41 3.90
CA TRP A 65 4.85 -3.41 3.30
C TRP A 65 5.13 -3.67 1.82
N ALA A 66 5.93 -2.81 1.16
CA ALA A 66 6.38 -2.96 -0.22
C ALA A 66 5.20 -3.07 -1.22
N PRO A 67 4.50 -1.95 -1.52
CA PRO A 67 3.44 -1.94 -2.51
C PRO A 67 4.01 -2.11 -3.94
N ASP A 68 3.62 -3.19 -4.62
CA ASP A 68 4.13 -3.53 -5.95
C ASP A 68 3.07 -3.46 -7.06
N GLY A 69 1.79 -3.45 -6.69
CA GLY A 69 0.68 -3.41 -7.64
C GLY A 69 -0.42 -2.48 -7.18
N LEU A 70 -0.95 -1.67 -8.11
CA LEU A 70 -2.08 -0.78 -7.90
C LEU A 70 -3.09 -0.98 -9.03
N LEU A 71 -4.37 -1.13 -8.69
CA LEU A 71 -5.45 -1.27 -9.67
C LEU A 71 -6.71 -0.57 -9.17
N PHE A 72 -7.19 0.42 -9.93
CA PHE A 72 -8.54 0.96 -9.74
C PHE A 72 -9.58 0.02 -10.34
N TYR A 73 -10.53 -0.45 -9.53
CA TYR A 73 -11.50 -1.44 -9.94
C TYR A 73 -12.75 -0.81 -10.56
N SER A 74 -13.08 -1.20 -11.78
CA SER A 74 -14.27 -0.70 -12.51
C SER A 74 -15.32 -1.79 -12.77
N GLY A 75 -14.98 -3.04 -12.48
CA GLY A 75 -15.82 -4.21 -12.73
C GLY A 75 -17.08 -4.25 -11.88
N SER A 76 -17.97 -5.17 -12.22
CA SER A 76 -19.24 -5.41 -11.51
C SER A 76 -19.34 -6.82 -10.91
N GLN A 77 -18.22 -7.54 -10.87
CA GLN A 77 -18.17 -8.92 -10.40
C GLN A 77 -18.10 -8.97 -8.87
N PHE A 78 -17.48 -7.98 -8.25
CA PHE A 78 -17.52 -7.78 -6.80
C PHE A 78 -18.71 -6.89 -6.38
N PRO A 79 -19.13 -6.93 -5.10
CA PRO A 79 -20.13 -6.02 -4.55
C PRO A 79 -19.82 -4.55 -4.85
N ALA A 80 -20.87 -3.71 -4.95
CA ALA A 80 -20.76 -2.30 -5.31
C ALA A 80 -19.77 -1.50 -4.44
N HIS A 81 -19.57 -1.94 -3.20
CA HIS A 81 -18.55 -1.43 -2.26
C HIS A 81 -17.14 -1.34 -2.87
N TYR A 82 -16.75 -2.32 -3.71
CA TYR A 82 -15.43 -2.36 -4.32
C TYR A 82 -15.29 -1.48 -5.56
N LYS A 83 -16.40 -0.96 -6.09
CA LYS A 83 -16.41 -0.23 -7.35
C LYS A 83 -15.78 1.15 -7.18
N ASN A 84 -14.95 1.52 -8.15
CA ASN A 84 -14.21 2.78 -8.20
C ASN A 84 -13.18 3.00 -7.09
N GLY A 85 -12.91 1.98 -6.24
CA GLY A 85 -11.80 2.02 -5.28
C GLY A 85 -10.52 1.41 -5.83
N ALA A 86 -9.47 1.44 -5.02
CA ALA A 86 -8.13 0.97 -5.38
C ALA A 86 -7.80 -0.33 -4.65
N PHE A 87 -7.43 -1.37 -5.40
CA PHE A 87 -6.72 -2.53 -4.86
C PHE A 87 -5.21 -2.29 -4.90
N ILE A 88 -4.52 -2.68 -3.84
CA ILE A 88 -3.07 -2.55 -3.72
C ILE A 88 -2.48 -3.88 -3.26
N ALA A 89 -1.49 -4.39 -3.99
CA ALA A 89 -0.76 -5.60 -3.63
C ALA A 89 0.50 -5.22 -2.84
N PHE A 90 0.60 -5.73 -1.61
CA PHE A 90 1.75 -5.58 -0.74
C PHE A 90 2.58 -6.86 -0.74
N HIS A 91 3.77 -6.74 -1.30
CA HIS A 91 4.75 -7.82 -1.49
C HIS A 91 5.29 -8.40 -0.19
N GLY A 92 5.22 -7.59 0.86
CA GLY A 92 5.64 -7.97 2.19
C GLY A 92 7.07 -7.56 2.49
N SER A 93 7.30 -7.32 3.78
CA SER A 93 8.49 -6.65 4.23
C SER A 93 9.72 -7.55 4.29
N TRP A 94 10.88 -6.92 4.12
CA TRP A 94 12.19 -7.49 4.48
C TRP A 94 12.88 -6.68 5.59
N ASN A 95 12.75 -5.34 5.58
CA ASN A 95 13.47 -4.43 6.46
C ASN A 95 12.61 -3.92 7.64
N ARG A 96 12.12 -4.82 8.50
CA ARG A 96 11.33 -4.47 9.69
C ARG A 96 11.92 -4.94 11.02
N ALA A 97 13.15 -5.46 11.02
CA ALA A 97 13.79 -5.93 12.24
C ALA A 97 13.99 -4.77 13.25
N PRO A 98 13.85 -5.01 14.57
CA PRO A 98 13.60 -6.30 15.22
C PRO A 98 12.12 -6.75 15.22
N GLY A 99 11.21 -5.94 14.71
CA GLY A 99 9.78 -6.25 14.62
C GLY A 99 9.45 -7.37 13.61
N PRO A 100 8.20 -7.89 13.68
CA PRO A 100 7.78 -8.95 12.78
C PRO A 100 7.66 -8.44 11.35
N GLN A 101 7.90 -9.31 10.37
CA GLN A 101 7.61 -8.99 8.98
C GLN A 101 6.08 -8.91 8.77
N GLN A 102 5.62 -7.94 7.97
CA GLN A 102 4.21 -7.65 7.72
C GLN A 102 3.99 -7.38 6.22
N GLY A 103 2.76 -7.02 5.83
CA GLY A 103 2.32 -7.02 4.43
C GLY A 103 1.89 -8.42 3.99
N TYR A 104 2.31 -8.83 2.79
CA TYR A 104 1.92 -10.11 2.16
C TYR A 104 0.40 -10.23 2.00
N ASN A 105 -0.23 -9.17 1.51
CA ASN A 105 -1.68 -9.07 1.39
C ASN A 105 -2.07 -8.18 0.21
N VAL A 106 -3.35 -8.21 -0.15
CA VAL A 106 -3.98 -7.24 -1.03
C VAL A 106 -4.97 -6.43 -0.22
N THR A 107 -4.87 -5.11 -0.27
CA THR A 107 -5.81 -4.21 0.39
C THR A 107 -6.78 -3.58 -0.59
N PHE A 108 -7.87 -3.04 -0.07
CA PHE A 108 -8.79 -2.17 -0.78
C PHE A 108 -8.89 -0.81 -0.10
N VAL A 109 -8.80 0.27 -0.86
CA VAL A 109 -9.05 1.64 -0.41
C VAL A 109 -10.30 2.15 -1.12
N PRO A 110 -11.37 2.52 -0.40
CA PRO A 110 -12.56 3.08 -1.02
C PRO A 110 -12.31 4.52 -1.48
N PHE A 111 -12.81 4.87 -2.65
CA PHE A 111 -12.67 6.20 -3.26
C PHE A 111 -14.04 6.80 -3.59
N ALA A 112 -14.14 8.13 -3.50
CA ALA A 112 -15.22 8.92 -4.08
C ALA A 112 -14.68 10.25 -4.61
N GLY A 113 -15.23 10.72 -5.74
CA GLY A 113 -14.79 11.99 -6.34
C GLY A 113 -13.30 12.02 -6.70
N GLY A 114 -12.71 10.86 -7.01
CA GLY A 114 -11.29 10.73 -7.32
C GLY A 114 -10.35 10.87 -6.12
N LYS A 115 -10.85 10.78 -4.88
CA LYS A 115 -10.03 10.77 -3.65
C LYS A 115 -10.37 9.58 -2.75
N PRO A 116 -9.41 9.07 -1.95
CA PRO A 116 -9.72 8.14 -0.87
C PRO A 116 -10.75 8.73 0.09
N LEU A 117 -11.66 7.91 0.61
CA LEU A 117 -12.63 8.37 1.60
C LEU A 117 -11.99 8.76 2.93
N ASP A 118 -10.90 8.09 3.31
CA ASP A 118 -10.10 8.38 4.49
C ASP A 118 -8.65 7.97 4.20
N PRO A 119 -7.67 8.91 4.22
CA PRO A 119 -6.27 8.62 3.92
C PRO A 119 -5.62 7.56 4.81
N ALA A 120 -6.16 7.33 6.02
CA ALA A 120 -5.61 6.41 7.00
C ALA A 120 -6.34 5.06 7.06
N LYS A 121 -7.34 4.83 6.21
CA LYS A 121 -8.15 3.60 6.23
C LYS A 121 -8.03 2.81 4.94
N TYR A 122 -7.94 1.51 5.12
CA TYR A 122 -7.98 0.49 4.08
C TYR A 122 -8.58 -0.78 4.67
N GLU A 123 -9.02 -1.67 3.79
CA GLU A 123 -9.52 -2.99 4.13
C GLU A 123 -8.53 -4.04 3.68
N ILE A 124 -8.27 -5.06 4.49
CA ILE A 124 -7.56 -6.25 4.01
C ILE A 124 -8.54 -7.06 3.15
N PHE A 125 -8.32 -7.07 1.84
CA PHE A 125 -9.17 -7.79 0.89
C PHE A 125 -8.80 -9.27 0.78
N ALA A 126 -7.51 -9.56 0.71
CA ALA A 126 -6.98 -10.93 0.69
C ALA A 126 -5.66 -10.99 1.46
N ASP A 127 -5.46 -12.04 2.25
CA ASP A 127 -4.25 -12.25 3.04
C ASP A 127 -3.83 -13.73 3.03
N GLY A 128 -2.89 -14.09 3.92
CA GLY A 128 -2.42 -15.47 4.07
C GLY A 128 -1.38 -15.91 3.04
N PHE A 129 -1.00 -15.05 2.09
CA PHE A 129 -0.04 -15.37 1.03
C PHE A 129 1.31 -15.87 1.54
N ALA A 130 1.84 -15.28 2.61
CA ALA A 130 3.11 -15.71 3.20
C ALA A 130 3.06 -17.13 3.80
N GLY A 131 1.87 -17.66 4.11
CA GLY A 131 1.72 -18.90 4.85
C GLY A 131 2.26 -18.79 6.28
N ALA A 132 2.84 -19.88 6.79
CA ALA A 132 3.32 -19.99 8.16
C ALA A 132 4.55 -19.12 8.48
N ASN A 133 5.27 -18.63 7.46
CA ASN A 133 6.52 -17.89 7.66
C ASN A 133 6.50 -16.58 6.88
N LYS A 134 6.58 -15.45 7.56
CA LYS A 134 6.63 -14.12 6.93
C LYS A 134 8.04 -13.61 6.64
N ASN A 135 9.08 -14.42 6.87
CA ASN A 135 10.41 -14.06 6.38
C ASN A 135 10.39 -14.08 4.84
N PRO A 136 10.91 -13.04 4.16
CA PRO A 136 10.84 -12.90 2.70
C PRO A 136 11.39 -14.11 1.94
N ASP A 137 12.43 -14.76 2.45
CA ASP A 137 13.07 -15.93 1.81
C ASP A 137 12.25 -17.20 2.00
N ARG A 138 11.39 -17.26 3.03
CA ARG A 138 10.61 -18.46 3.39
C ARG A 138 9.10 -18.32 3.21
N ALA A 139 8.60 -17.11 2.93
CA ALA A 139 7.21 -16.87 2.60
C ALA A 139 6.77 -17.75 1.43
N ALA A 140 5.59 -18.35 1.51
CA ALA A 140 5.08 -19.22 0.46
C ALA A 140 4.84 -18.44 -0.84
N HIS A 141 4.24 -17.25 -0.73
CA HIS A 141 3.94 -16.35 -1.84
C HIS A 141 4.06 -14.88 -1.42
N ARG A 142 4.32 -14.01 -2.39
CA ARG A 142 4.48 -12.56 -2.26
C ARG A 142 3.66 -11.86 -3.36
N PRO A 143 2.50 -11.28 -3.02
CA PRO A 143 1.66 -10.58 -4.00
C PRO A 143 2.42 -9.45 -4.68
N ALA A 144 2.38 -9.39 -6.01
CA ALA A 144 3.11 -8.38 -6.79
C ALA A 144 2.18 -7.62 -7.73
N GLY A 145 1.65 -8.28 -8.76
CA GLY A 145 0.83 -7.66 -9.80
C GLY A 145 -0.67 -7.82 -9.55
N LEU A 146 -1.44 -6.87 -10.09
CA LEU A 146 -2.90 -6.87 -10.10
C LEU A 146 -3.43 -6.64 -11.51
N ALA A 147 -4.49 -7.35 -11.90
CA ALA A 147 -5.21 -7.08 -13.15
C ALA A 147 -6.70 -7.37 -13.02
N GLN A 148 -7.51 -6.65 -13.80
CA GLN A 148 -8.95 -6.91 -13.91
C GLN A 148 -9.25 -7.70 -15.19
N GLY A 149 -9.97 -8.81 -15.08
CA GLY A 149 -10.52 -9.53 -16.23
C GLY A 149 -11.70 -8.80 -16.87
N LEU A 150 -12.02 -9.15 -18.12
CA LEU A 150 -13.20 -8.63 -18.82
C LEU A 150 -14.51 -8.97 -18.10
N ASP A 151 -14.53 -10.08 -17.36
CA ASP A 151 -15.62 -10.52 -16.51
C ASP A 151 -15.65 -9.82 -15.14
N GLY A 152 -14.72 -8.88 -14.89
CA GLY A 152 -14.56 -8.19 -13.62
C GLY A 152 -13.87 -9.00 -12.52
N ALA A 153 -13.35 -10.20 -12.79
CA ALA A 153 -12.54 -10.93 -11.82
C ALA A 153 -11.23 -10.18 -11.52
N LEU A 154 -10.74 -10.26 -10.28
CA LEU A 154 -9.42 -9.73 -9.92
C LEU A 154 -8.38 -10.84 -10.05
N TYR A 155 -7.29 -10.56 -10.75
CA TYR A 155 -6.12 -11.41 -10.81
C TYR A 155 -5.03 -10.83 -9.93
N ILE A 156 -4.40 -11.70 -9.14
CA ILE A 156 -3.27 -11.37 -8.26
C ILE A 156 -2.12 -12.27 -8.70
N THR A 157 -0.93 -11.71 -8.90
CA THR A 157 0.28 -12.48 -9.22
C THR A 157 1.22 -12.56 -8.03
N ASP A 158 2.05 -13.59 -8.01
CA ASP A 158 3.17 -13.77 -7.09
C ASP A 158 4.43 -14.04 -7.90
N ASP A 159 5.45 -13.21 -7.72
CA ASP A 159 6.73 -13.33 -8.43
C ASP A 159 7.69 -14.31 -7.74
N LYS A 160 7.43 -14.67 -6.47
CA LYS A 160 8.27 -15.62 -5.74
C LYS A 160 8.07 -17.06 -6.21
N SER A 161 6.81 -17.48 -6.39
CA SER A 161 6.47 -18.85 -6.81
C SER A 161 5.84 -18.91 -8.20
N GLY A 162 5.63 -17.77 -8.87
CA GLY A 162 4.99 -17.71 -10.18
C GLY A 162 3.48 -18.03 -10.17
N ARG A 163 2.81 -17.91 -9.03
CA ARG A 163 1.38 -18.23 -8.91
C ARG A 163 0.51 -17.05 -9.37
N VAL A 164 -0.61 -17.38 -10.01
CA VAL A 164 -1.68 -16.42 -10.33
C VAL A 164 -2.98 -16.89 -9.71
N TRP A 165 -3.60 -16.04 -8.90
CA TRP A 165 -4.95 -16.27 -8.37
C TRP A 165 -5.96 -15.53 -9.21
N ARG A 166 -7.10 -16.17 -9.48
CA ARG A 166 -8.30 -15.52 -10.01
C ARG A 166 -9.36 -15.46 -8.91
N VAL A 167 -9.66 -14.25 -8.45
CA VAL A 167 -10.61 -14.00 -7.38
C VAL A 167 -11.97 -13.63 -7.97
N VAL A 168 -12.98 -14.40 -7.57
CA VAL A 168 -14.37 -14.20 -7.96
C VAL A 168 -15.28 -14.21 -6.73
N TYR A 169 -16.31 -13.40 -6.75
CA TYR A 169 -17.39 -13.38 -5.79
C TYR A 169 -18.53 -14.28 -6.27
N LYS A 170 -18.94 -15.21 -5.41
CA LYS A 170 -20.04 -16.15 -5.66
C LYS A 170 -21.25 -15.89 -4.77
N GLY A 171 -21.24 -14.80 -3.99
CA GLY A 171 -22.37 -14.43 -3.14
C GLY A 171 -23.49 -13.77 -3.94
N SER A 172 -24.69 -13.75 -3.38
CA SER A 172 -25.77 -12.92 -3.91
C SER A 172 -25.45 -11.45 -3.66
N PRO A 173 -25.68 -10.54 -4.62
CA PRO A 173 -25.63 -9.10 -4.34
C PRO A 173 -26.56 -8.80 -3.17
N LYS A 174 -26.03 -8.24 -2.08
CA LYS A 174 -26.84 -7.62 -1.04
C LYS A 174 -27.02 -6.15 -1.35
#